data_AF-A0A9J6GHW4-F1
#
_entry.id   AF-A0A9J6GHW4-F1
#
_cell.length_a   1.000
_cell.length_b   1.000
_cell.length_c   1.000
_cell.angle_alpha   90.00
_cell.angle_beta   90.00
_cell.angle_gamma   90.00
#
_symmetry.space_group_name_H-M   'P 1'
#
loop_
_entity.id
_entity.type
_entity.pdbx_description
1 polymer ?
#
loop_
_entity_poly.entity_id
_entity_poly.type
_entity_poly.pdbx_seq_one_letter_code
_entity_poly.pdbx_strand_id
1 'polypeptide(L)'
;MDNCSANQTTCELDNIELKFLPPNTTARLQPLDRSIKSFKVGYRRRLLDRLLINLRVGTELKVDQLGAIHMMTGVWNSVKQSVANCFRKADFVTAELFGSLRRRRRRRIRHGRHVSRAVVPFPGCCSSQTVCRRLRER
;
A
#
# COMPACT_ATOMS: atom_id res chain seq x y z
N MET A 1 -2.73 -6.12 -5.18
CA MET A 1 -1.43 -6.65 -5.67
C MET A 1 -1.12 -6.02 -7.01
N ASP A 2 0.15 -5.76 -7.28
CA ASP A 2 0.62 -5.43 -8.61
C ASP A 2 0.55 -6.65 -9.54
N ASN A 3 0.65 -6.42 -10.85
CA ASN A 3 0.55 -7.48 -11.86
C ASN A 3 1.90 -8.15 -12.15
N CYS A 4 2.77 -8.24 -11.14
CA CYS A 4 4.05 -8.93 -11.26
C CYS A 4 3.80 -10.42 -11.55
N SER A 5 4.58 -11.03 -12.46
CA SER A 5 4.42 -12.45 -12.83
C SER A 5 4.58 -13.38 -11.63
N ALA A 6 5.38 -13.01 -10.62
CA ALA A 6 5.53 -13.74 -9.38
C ALA A 6 4.24 -13.82 -8.54
N ASN A 7 3.27 -12.93 -8.77
CA ASN A 7 1.97 -12.93 -8.09
C ASN A 7 0.93 -13.81 -8.79
N GLN A 8 1.26 -14.39 -9.95
CA GLN A 8 0.41 -15.36 -10.62
C GLN A 8 0.39 -16.64 -9.78
N THR A 9 -0.64 -16.76 -8.94
CA THR A 9 -0.76 -17.87 -7.99
C THR A 9 -1.63 -18.96 -8.61
N THR A 10 -1.12 -20.19 -8.67
CA THR A 10 -1.87 -21.38 -9.09
C THR A 10 -2.57 -22.08 -7.91
N CYS A 11 -2.31 -21.65 -6.68
CA CYS A 11 -2.89 -22.20 -5.47
C CYS A 11 -4.22 -21.49 -5.11
N GLU A 12 -5.25 -22.28 -4.83
CA GLU A 12 -6.52 -21.77 -4.30
C GLU A 12 -6.39 -21.43 -2.81
N LEU A 13 -6.88 -20.26 -2.39
CA LEU A 13 -6.85 -19.78 -1.01
C LEU A 13 -8.28 -19.66 -0.48
N ASP A 14 -8.62 -20.41 0.56
CA ASP A 14 -10.01 -20.46 1.07
C ASP A 14 -10.49 -19.17 1.78
N ASN A 15 -9.54 -18.38 2.29
CA ASN A 15 -9.83 -17.26 3.18
C ASN A 15 -9.28 -15.91 2.70
N ILE A 16 -8.71 -15.86 1.49
CA ILE A 16 -8.04 -14.66 0.97
C ILE A 16 -8.58 -14.37 -0.43
N GLU A 17 -9.18 -13.18 -0.60
CA GLU A 17 -9.56 -12.68 -1.92
C GLU A 17 -8.43 -11.83 -2.48
N LEU A 18 -7.80 -12.30 -3.57
CA LEU A 18 -6.72 -11.58 -4.24
C LEU A 18 -7.30 -10.57 -5.24
N LYS A 19 -7.02 -9.28 -5.04
CA LYS A 19 -7.38 -8.20 -5.98
C LYS A 19 -6.15 -7.59 -6.62
N PHE A 20 -6.16 -7.53 -7.94
CA PHE A 20 -5.11 -6.91 -8.74
C PHE A 20 -5.44 -5.46 -9.05
N LEU A 21 -4.40 -4.64 -9.10
CA LEU A 21 -4.49 -3.29 -9.60
C LEU A 21 -4.66 -3.32 -11.14
N PRO A 22 -5.28 -2.29 -11.74
CA PRO A 22 -5.31 -2.15 -13.19
C PRO A 22 -3.89 -2.23 -13.81
N PRO A 23 -3.76 -2.69 -15.06
CA PRO A 23 -2.47 -2.66 -15.75
C PRO A 23 -1.94 -1.21 -15.81
N ASN A 24 -0.61 -1.04 -15.71
CA ASN A 24 0.07 0.26 -15.71
C ASN A 24 -0.36 1.22 -14.57
N THR A 25 -0.74 0.67 -13.42
CA THR A 25 -1.07 1.49 -12.24
C THR A 25 0.14 2.31 -11.80
N THR A 26 0.01 3.63 -11.86
CA THR A 26 1.06 4.55 -11.41
C THR A 26 1.41 4.35 -9.94
N ALA A 27 2.68 4.54 -9.57
CA ALA A 27 3.18 4.50 -8.19
C ALA A 27 2.40 5.41 -7.21
N ARG A 28 1.61 6.37 -7.72
CA ARG A 28 0.76 7.25 -6.94
C ARG A 28 -0.45 6.54 -6.33
N LEU A 29 -1.00 5.56 -7.04
CA LEU A 29 -2.16 4.77 -6.62
C LEU A 29 -1.75 3.56 -5.75
N GLN A 30 -0.50 3.11 -5.86
CA GLN A 30 0.01 2.01 -5.05
C GLN A 30 0.40 2.51 -3.64
N PRO A 31 -0.27 2.05 -2.56
CA PRO A 31 0.02 2.52 -1.20
C PRO A 31 1.45 2.18 -0.76
N LEU A 32 1.96 1.04 -1.21
CA LEU A 32 3.30 0.56 -0.90
C LEU A 32 4.36 1.51 -1.47
N ASP A 33 4.26 1.86 -2.75
CA ASP A 33 5.19 2.78 -3.42
C ASP A 33 5.18 4.18 -2.81
N ARG A 34 4.03 4.64 -2.33
CA ARG A 34 3.95 5.92 -1.63
C ARG A 34 4.53 5.84 -0.21
N SER A 35 4.25 4.76 0.51
CA SER A 35 4.69 4.59 1.90
C SER A 35 6.20 4.30 2.02
N ILE A 36 6.78 3.57 1.07
CA ILE A 36 8.22 3.27 1.04
C ILE A 36 9.07 4.53 0.92
N LYS A 37 8.55 5.62 0.32
CA LYS A 37 9.24 6.91 0.29
C LYS A 37 9.57 7.42 1.69
N SER A 38 8.59 7.38 2.59
CA SER A 38 8.77 7.83 3.99
C SER A 38 9.78 6.98 4.73
N PHE A 39 9.75 5.66 4.49
CA PHE A 39 10.71 4.72 5.05
C PHE A 39 12.15 4.99 4.57
N LYS A 40 12.35 5.16 3.24
CA LYS A 40 13.68 5.48 2.66
C LYS A 40 14.28 6.75 3.24
N VAL A 41 13.46 7.79 3.44
CA VAL A 41 13.90 9.04 4.08
C VAL A 41 14.29 8.81 5.54
N GLY A 42 13.48 8.09 6.31
CA GLY A 42 13.79 7.76 7.71
C GLY A 42 15.07 6.94 7.85
N TYR A 43 15.29 5.96 6.95
CA TYR A 43 16.49 5.14 6.95
C TYR A 43 17.74 5.97 6.64
N ARG A 44 17.69 6.81 5.59
CA ARG A 44 18.80 7.70 5.24
C ARG A 44 19.17 8.64 6.38
N ARG A 45 18.18 9.22 7.07
CA ARG A 45 18.44 10.08 8.22
C ARG A 45 19.18 9.34 9.33
N ARG A 46 18.68 8.16 9.74
CA ARG A 46 19.35 7.34 10.78
C ARG A 46 20.75 6.89 10.37
N LEU A 47 20.93 6.55 9.09
CA LEU A 47 22.23 6.20 8.54
C LEU A 47 23.21 7.37 8.68
N LEU A 48 22.82 8.56 8.24
CA LEU A 48 23.66 9.76 8.34
C LEU A 48 23.97 10.12 9.80
N ASP A 49 22.99 10.04 10.69
CA ASP A 49 23.21 10.30 12.13
C ASP A 49 24.26 9.33 12.70
N ARG A 50 24.17 8.03 12.39
CA ARG A 50 25.16 7.02 12.80
C ARG A 50 26.54 7.30 12.22
N LEU A 51 26.63 7.60 10.93
CA LEU A 51 27.91 7.89 10.28
C LEU A 51 28.57 9.15 10.86
N LEU A 52 27.80 10.18 11.16
CA LEU A 52 28.31 11.41 11.79
C LEU A 52 28.85 11.14 13.20
N ILE A 53 28.17 10.30 13.98
CA ILE A 53 28.64 9.88 15.30
C ILE A 53 29.96 9.11 15.16
N ASN A 54 30.02 8.14 14.24
CA ASN A 54 31.22 7.34 14.04
C ASN A 54 32.41 8.19 13.58
N LEU A 55 32.19 9.17 12.69
CA LEU A 55 33.20 10.14 12.29
C LEU A 55 33.76 10.94 13.47
N ARG A 56 32.90 11.36 14.41
CA ARG A 56 33.32 12.13 15.59
C ARG A 56 34.10 11.29 16.61
N VAL A 57 33.74 10.03 16.77
CA VAL A 57 34.38 9.11 17.72
C VAL A 57 35.63 8.45 17.09
N GLY A 58 35.79 8.52 15.77
CA GLY A 58 36.87 7.87 15.03
C GLY A 58 36.67 6.37 14.84
N THR A 59 35.41 5.90 14.80
CA THR A 59 35.06 4.50 14.58
C THR A 59 34.73 4.20 13.12
N GLU A 60 34.63 2.91 12.78
CA GLU A 60 34.39 2.47 11.41
C GLU A 60 33.04 2.97 10.86
N LEU A 61 33.04 3.45 9.62
CA LEU A 61 31.84 3.96 8.93
C LEU A 61 31.00 2.86 8.26
N LYS A 62 31.35 1.59 8.46
CA LYS A 62 30.61 0.48 7.88
C LYS A 62 29.33 0.23 8.66
N VAL A 63 28.29 -0.14 7.91
CA VAL A 63 27.05 -0.66 8.46
C VAL A 63 26.98 -2.13 8.11
N ASP A 64 27.04 -2.95 9.15
CA ASP A 64 26.83 -4.37 9.11
C ASP A 64 25.34 -4.70 8.91
N GLN A 65 25.05 -5.95 8.53
CA GLN A 65 23.67 -6.36 8.23
C GLN A 65 22.75 -6.30 9.45
N LEU A 66 23.24 -6.65 10.65
CA LEU A 66 22.48 -6.51 11.89
C LEU A 66 22.20 -5.03 12.20
N GLY A 67 23.21 -4.18 12.04
CA GLY A 67 23.06 -2.73 12.12
C GLY A 67 21.99 -2.15 11.19
N ALA A 68 21.94 -2.62 9.93
CA ALA A 68 20.92 -2.24 8.98
C ALA A 68 19.51 -2.67 9.42
N ILE A 69 19.35 -3.91 9.92
CA ILE A 69 18.08 -4.42 10.44
C ILE A 69 17.60 -3.59 11.62
N HIS A 70 18.46 -3.27 12.59
CA HIS A 70 18.09 -2.42 13.72
C HIS A 70 17.64 -1.03 13.28
N MET A 71 18.34 -0.43 12.32
CA MET A 71 17.92 0.86 11.75
C MET A 71 16.55 0.74 11.07
N MET A 72 16.32 -0.30 10.25
CA MET A 72 15.04 -0.56 9.60
C MET A 72 13.89 -0.69 10.61
N THR A 73 14.09 -1.45 11.70
CA THR A 73 13.11 -1.58 12.79
C THR A 73 12.81 -0.23 13.45
N GLY A 74 13.86 0.57 13.70
CA GLY A 74 13.71 1.92 14.24
C GLY A 74 12.94 2.86 13.31
N VAL A 75 13.15 2.76 11.99
CA VAL A 75 12.38 3.53 10.99
C VAL A 75 10.94 3.07 10.95
N TRP A 76 10.70 1.75 10.91
CA TRP A 76 9.35 1.19 10.82
C TRP A 76 8.45 1.73 11.94
N ASN A 77 8.99 1.79 13.16
CA ASN A 77 8.28 2.34 14.31
C ASN A 77 8.00 3.85 14.21
N SER A 78 8.84 4.63 13.54
CA SER A 78 8.63 6.08 13.39
C SER A 78 7.72 6.44 12.21
N VAL A 79 7.63 5.61 11.17
CA VAL A 79 6.84 5.91 9.97
C VAL A 79 5.41 5.38 9.99
N LYS A 80 4.97 4.66 11.04
CA LYS A 80 3.62 4.04 11.14
C LYS A 80 2.49 4.99 10.74
N GLN A 81 2.50 6.22 11.26
CA GLN A 81 1.48 7.22 10.93
C GLN A 81 1.54 7.69 9.47
N SER A 82 2.76 7.87 8.94
CA SER A 82 2.96 8.22 7.52
C SER A 82 2.48 7.13 6.59
N VAL A 83 2.73 5.86 6.93
CA VAL A 83 2.23 4.68 6.21
C VAL A 83 0.70 4.70 6.24
N ALA A 84 0.07 4.80 7.42
CA ALA A 84 -1.39 4.88 7.54
C ALA A 84 -2.00 6.01 6.69
N ASN A 85 -1.36 7.19 6.70
CA ASN A 85 -1.75 8.31 5.85
C ASN A 85 -1.62 8.00 4.35
N CYS A 86 -0.60 7.24 3.93
CA CYS A 86 -0.45 6.82 2.53
C CYS A 86 -1.58 5.90 2.08
N PHE A 87 -1.98 4.94 2.92
CA PHE A 87 -3.11 4.04 2.65
C PHE A 87 -4.43 4.81 2.58
N ARG A 88 -4.66 5.76 3.49
CA ARG A 88 -5.84 6.63 3.45
C ARG A 88 -5.90 7.47 2.17
N LYS A 89 -4.77 8.03 1.72
CA LYS A 89 -4.68 8.83 0.47
C LYS A 89 -4.72 8.00 -0.81
N ALA A 90 -4.71 6.68 -0.71
CA ALA A 90 -4.87 5.76 -1.84
C ALA A 90 -6.27 5.11 -1.81
N ASP A 91 -7.17 5.61 -0.96
CA ASP A 91 -8.55 5.14 -0.81
C ASP A 91 -8.69 3.67 -0.35
N PHE A 92 -7.65 3.11 0.27
CA PHE A 92 -7.67 1.75 0.83
C PHE A 92 -8.29 1.66 2.23
N VAL A 93 -8.62 2.79 2.84
CA VAL A 93 -9.25 2.86 4.17
C VAL A 93 -10.64 3.46 4.01
N THR A 94 -11.60 2.66 3.54
CA THR A 94 -13.03 2.99 3.62
C THR A 94 -13.65 2.29 4.83
N ALA A 95 -14.46 3.02 5.58
CA ALA A 95 -15.08 2.57 6.84
C ALA A 95 -16.00 1.34 6.70
N GLU A 96 -16.34 0.92 5.49
CA GLU A 96 -17.35 -0.10 5.22
C GLU A 96 -16.85 -1.56 5.24
N LEU A 97 -15.54 -1.80 5.12
CA LEU A 97 -14.99 -3.17 5.06
C LEU A 97 -14.97 -3.91 6.40
N PHE A 98 -14.93 -3.20 7.53
CA PHE A 98 -14.98 -3.83 8.85
C PHE A 98 -16.38 -4.35 9.24
N GLY A 99 -17.45 -3.77 8.69
CA GLY A 99 -18.83 -4.18 8.99
C GLY A 99 -19.23 -5.54 8.39
N SER A 100 -18.67 -5.88 7.23
CA SER A 100 -19.01 -7.12 6.51
C SER A 100 -18.30 -8.37 7.06
N LEU A 101 -17.10 -8.22 7.64
CA LEU A 101 -16.34 -9.33 8.22
C LEU A 101 -17.00 -9.91 9.49
N ARG A 102 -17.74 -9.10 10.28
CA ARG A 102 -18.51 -9.62 11.43
C ARG A 102 -19.73 -10.45 11.03
N ARG A 103 -20.29 -10.26 9.83
CA ARG A 103 -21.52 -10.95 9.40
C ARG A 103 -21.27 -12.35 8.83
N ARG A 104 -20.07 -12.65 8.33
CA ARG A 104 -19.77 -13.97 7.72
C ARG A 104 -19.55 -15.11 8.73
N ARG A 105 -19.26 -14.84 10.01
CA ARG A 105 -19.10 -15.89 11.03
C ARG A 105 -20.40 -16.54 11.53
N ARG A 106 -21.59 -16.09 11.09
CA ARG A 106 -22.89 -16.60 11.60
C ARG A 106 -23.78 -17.32 10.58
N ARG A 107 -23.35 -17.50 9.33
CA ARG A 107 -24.17 -18.23 8.34
C ARG A 107 -23.35 -19.27 7.59
N ARG A 108 -23.17 -20.43 8.21
CA ARG A 108 -23.02 -21.70 7.50
C ARG A 108 -24.32 -22.48 7.69
N ILE A 109 -24.74 -23.16 6.63
CA ILE A 109 -25.93 -24.03 6.49
C ILE A 109 -27.24 -23.30 6.09
N ARG A 110 -27.43 -23.10 4.78
CA ARG A 110 -28.55 -23.65 3.99
C ARG A 110 -28.39 -23.29 2.51
N HIS A 111 -28.95 -24.14 1.66
CA HIS A 111 -28.61 -24.41 0.26
C HIS A 111 -28.69 -23.23 -0.73
N GLY A 112 -27.86 -23.36 -1.77
CA GLY A 112 -28.20 -23.13 -3.18
C GLY A 112 -28.94 -21.85 -3.54
N ARG A 113 -28.22 -20.89 -4.11
CA ARG A 113 -28.70 -20.02 -5.20
C ARG A 113 -27.52 -19.34 -5.87
N HIS A 114 -27.56 -19.36 -7.21
CA HIS A 114 -26.76 -18.54 -8.11
C HIS A 114 -26.77 -17.08 -7.62
N VAL A 115 -25.60 -16.47 -7.42
CA VAL A 115 -25.49 -15.03 -7.17
C VAL A 115 -24.67 -14.44 -8.31
N SER A 116 -25.36 -13.68 -9.16
CA SER A 116 -24.78 -12.91 -10.24
C SER A 116 -23.71 -11.94 -9.74
N ARG A 117 -22.62 -11.87 -10.50
CA ARG A 117 -21.42 -11.07 -10.28
C ARG A 117 -21.79 -9.57 -10.26
N ALA A 118 -21.87 -8.96 -9.08
CA ALA A 118 -21.93 -7.51 -8.97
C ALA A 118 -20.52 -6.94 -9.16
N VAL A 119 -20.27 -6.37 -10.34
CA VAL A 119 -19.12 -5.50 -10.57
C VAL A 119 -19.39 -4.21 -9.81
N VAL A 120 -18.68 -3.99 -8.71
CA VAL A 120 -18.72 -2.69 -8.01
C VAL A 120 -17.92 -1.71 -8.86
N PRO A 121 -18.50 -0.61 -9.35
CA PRO A 121 -17.75 0.40 -10.09
C PRO A 121 -16.74 1.05 -9.15
N PHE A 122 -15.48 1.17 -9.58
CA PHE A 122 -14.53 2.08 -8.96
C PHE A 122 -15.11 3.50 -9.07
N PRO A 123 -15.25 4.26 -7.97
CA PRO A 123 -15.64 5.66 -8.07
C PRO A 123 -14.55 6.40 -8.84
N GLY A 124 -14.95 6.97 -9.98
CA GLY A 124 -14.07 7.70 -10.88
C GLY A 124 -13.31 8.79 -10.14
N CYS A 125 -12.00 8.80 -10.31
CA CYS A 125 -11.13 9.86 -9.80
C CYS A 125 -11.40 11.13 -10.63
N CYS A 126 -12.37 11.94 -10.20
CA CYS A 126 -12.65 13.24 -10.76
C CYS A 126 -11.63 14.23 -10.20
N SER A 127 -10.56 14.49 -10.95
CA SER A 127 -9.69 15.65 -10.72
C SER A 127 -9.03 16.10 -12.02
N SER A 128 -9.84 16.69 -12.90
CA SER A 128 -9.46 17.77 -13.81
C SER A 128 -10.71 18.33 -14.52
N GLN A 129 -11.55 19.09 -13.81
CA GLN A 129 -12.09 20.31 -14.41
C GLN A 129 -10.85 21.23 -14.47
N THR A 130 -10.30 21.59 -15.65
CA THR A 130 -10.62 22.86 -16.34
C THR A 130 -10.24 22.88 -17.84
N VAL A 131 -9.87 21.79 -18.52
CA VAL A 131 -9.41 21.87 -19.93
C VAL A 131 -10.15 20.87 -20.83
N CYS A 132 -11.39 21.18 -21.22
CA CYS A 132 -12.04 20.70 -22.45
C CYS A 132 -13.49 21.24 -22.54
N ARG A 133 -13.65 22.58 -22.61
CA ARG A 133 -14.97 23.20 -22.84
C ARG A 133 -15.01 24.12 -24.06
N ARG A 134 -14.26 23.80 -25.11
CA ARG A 134 -14.42 24.46 -26.42
C ARG A 134 -13.83 23.56 -27.50
N LEU A 135 -14.67 22.67 -28.05
CA LEU A 135 -14.62 22.11 -29.41
C LEU A 135 -15.82 21.16 -29.59
N ARG A 136 -17.03 21.69 -29.37
CA ARG A 136 -18.28 21.12 -29.87
C ARG A 136 -19.28 22.25 -30.04
N GLU A 137 -18.95 23.14 -30.97
CA GLU A 137 -19.83 24.13 -31.59
C GLU A 137 -19.07 24.72 -32.78
N ARG A 138 -18.96 23.90 -33.83
CA ARG A 138 -18.91 24.22 -35.26
C ARG A 138 -18.76 22.92 -36.03
#